data_AF-X1QEH7-F1
#
_entry.id   AF-X1QEH7-F1
#
_cell.length_a   1.000
_cell.length_b   1.000
_cell.length_c   1.000
_cell.angle_alpha   90.00
_cell.angle_beta   90.00
_cell.angle_gamma   90.00
#
_symmetry.space_group_name_H-M   'P 1'
#
loop_
_entity.id
_entity.type
_entity.pdbx_description
1 polymer ?
#
loop_
_entity_poly.entity_id
_entity_poly.type
_entity_poly.pdbx_seq_one_letter_code
_entity_poly.pdbx_strand_id
1 'polypeptide(L)' 'MKEDNTIPESFKMTELGPLPETWDVVKVTDVFELSRKPRDLFIDGDEEIPFIPMELISEDTKSVNGYQIKKYSEISSG' A
#
# COMPACT_ATOMS: atom_id res chain seq x y z
N MET A 1 8.07 8.34 -40.70
CA MET A 1 6.71 8.65 -40.21
C MET A 1 6.91 9.24 -38.83
N LYS A 2 6.46 10.47 -38.59
CA LYS A 2 6.60 11.11 -37.27
C LYS A 2 5.49 10.55 -36.40
N GLU A 3 5.86 9.96 -35.26
CA GLU A 3 4.90 9.60 -34.23
C GLU A 3 4.31 10.92 -33.71
N ASP A 4 3.06 11.20 -34.06
CA ASP A 4 2.36 12.37 -33.53
C ASP A 4 2.18 12.16 -32.03
N ASN A 5 2.98 12.90 -31.27
CA ASN A 5 3.09 12.81 -29.82
C ASN A 5 1.93 13.58 -29.14
N THR A 6 0.71 13.43 -29.66
CA THR A 6 -0.47 14.20 -29.23
C THR A 6 -1.22 13.47 -28.12
N ILE A 7 -1.46 14.19 -27.02
CA ILE A 7 -2.27 13.71 -25.91
C ILE A 7 -3.74 13.66 -26.38
N PRO A 8 -4.49 12.58 -26.13
CA PRO A 8 -5.91 12.51 -26.48
C PRO A 8 -6.71 13.65 -25.83
N GLU A 9 -7.75 14.16 -26.52
CA GLU A 9 -8.51 15.36 -26.08
C GLU A 9 -9.14 15.25 -24.69
N SER A 10 -9.41 14.05 -24.19
CA SER A 10 -9.99 13.85 -22.85
C SER A 10 -8.94 13.63 -21.74
N PHE A 11 -7.67 13.97 -22.02
CA PHE A 11 -6.54 13.78 -21.12
C PHE A 11 -5.79 15.10 -20.91
N LYS A 12 -5.36 15.33 -19.67
CA LYS A 12 -4.46 16.43 -19.29
C LYS A 12 -3.07 15.89 -18.99
N MET A 13 -2.04 16.65 -19.31
CA MET A 13 -0.68 16.32 -18.89
C MET A 13 -0.51 16.62 -17.40
N THR A 14 -0.03 15.64 -16.64
CA THR A 14 0.29 15.76 -15.20
C THR A 14 1.76 15.39 -14.96
N GLU A 15 2.27 15.57 -13.74
CA GLU A 15 3.63 15.12 -13.38
C GLU A 15 3.82 13.58 -13.45
N LEU A 16 2.73 12.81 -13.46
CA LEU A 16 2.74 11.35 -13.64
C LEU A 16 2.56 10.92 -15.10
N GLY A 17 2.49 11.88 -16.03
CA GLY A 17 2.15 11.67 -17.43
C GLY A 17 0.70 12.05 -17.77
N PRO A 18 0.22 11.69 -18.97
CA PRO A 18 -1.14 12.01 -19.40
C PRO A 18 -2.16 11.18 -18.61
N LEU A 19 -3.10 11.85 -17.95
CA LEU A 19 -4.20 11.24 -17.20
C LEU A 19 -5.55 11.83 -17.66
N PRO A 20 -6.69 11.15 -17.44
CA PRO A 20 -8.00 11.69 -17.78
C PRO A 20 -8.23 13.07 -17.16
N GLU A 21 -8.88 13.98 -17.88
CA GLU A 21 -9.15 15.35 -17.37
C GLU A 21 -9.91 15.34 -16.03
N THR A 22 -10.78 14.35 -15.84
CA THR A 22 -11.63 14.16 -14.67
C THR A 22 -10.89 13.62 -13.44
N TRP A 23 -9.64 13.18 -13.57
CA TRP A 23 -8.86 12.64 -12.46
C TRP A 23 -8.03 13.72 -11.79
N ASP A 24 -7.93 13.68 -10.47
CA ASP A 24 -7.04 14.55 -9.71
C ASP A 24 -5.83 13.77 -9.20
N VAL A 25 -4.65 14.38 -9.32
CA VAL A 25 -3.43 13.85 -8.71
C VAL A 25 -3.37 14.36 -7.28
N VAL A 26 -3.45 13.42 -6.33
CA VAL A 26 -3.47 13.69 -4.89
C VAL A 26 -2.36 12.91 -4.19
N LYS A 27 -1.96 13.33 -3.00
CA LYS A 27 -1.04 12.54 -2.18
C LYS A 27 -1.82 11.40 -1.53
N VAL A 28 -1.17 10.25 -1.33
CA VAL A 28 -1.78 9.10 -0.63
C VAL A 28 -2.32 9.51 0.75
N THR A 29 -1.61 10.38 1.46
CA THR A 29 -2.02 10.92 2.77
C THR A 29 -3.26 11.79 2.74
N ASP A 30 -3.67 12.28 1.56
CA ASP A 30 -4.86 13.13 1.42
C ASP A 30 -6.14 12.28 1.36
N VAL A 31 -6.01 10.98 1.05
CA VAL A 31 -7.14 10.05 0.85
C VAL A 31 -7.08 8.82 1.75
N PHE A 32 -5.95 8.55 2.42
CA PHE A 32 -5.79 7.46 3.39
C PHE A 32 -5.20 7.95 4.71
N GLU A 33 -5.73 7.43 5.81
CA GLU A 33 -5.09 7.51 7.13
C GLU A 33 -4.05 6.40 7.26
N LEU A 34 -2.78 6.77 7.33
CA LEU A 34 -1.69 5.81 7.50
C LEU A 34 -1.57 5.40 8.97
N SER A 35 -1.80 4.12 9.26
CA SER A 35 -1.54 3.56 10.58
C SER A 35 -0.06 3.69 10.96
N ARG A 36 0.22 4.02 12.22
CA ARG A 36 1.57 4.03 12.78
C ARG A 36 1.62 3.08 13.96
N LYS A 37 2.78 2.47 14.22
CA LYS A 37 3.00 1.76 15.49
C LYS A 37 2.80 2.77 16.64
N PRO A 38 1.87 2.53 17.58
CA PRO A 38 1.71 3.40 18.73
C PRO A 38 3.02 3.46 19.52
N ARG A 39 3.42 4.66 19.95
CA ARG A 39 4.70 4.87 20.66
C ARG A 39 4.77 4.09 21.97
N ASP A 40 3.64 4.01 22.66
CA ASP A 40 3.51 3.34 23.96
C ASP A 40 2.89 1.95 23.83
N LEU A 41 2.98 1.33 22.63
CA LEU A 41 2.55 -0.05 22.43
C LEU A 41 3.53 -0.99 23.14
N PHE A 42 3.14 -1.46 24.31
CA PHE A 42 3.77 -2.57 25.00
C PHE A 42 3.01 -3.86 24.68
N ILE A 43 3.72 -4.85 24.16
CA ILE A 43 3.23 -6.20 23.92
C ILE A 43 4.19 -7.14 24.63
N ASP A 44 3.66 -8.06 25.43
CA ASP A 44 4.50 -9.02 26.14
C ASP A 44 5.20 -9.94 25.13
N GLY A 45 6.47 -10.29 25.37
CA GLY A 45 7.24 -11.12 24.44
C GLY A 45 6.63 -12.52 24.22
N ASP A 46 5.92 -13.05 25.21
CA ASP A 46 5.22 -14.34 25.15
C ASP A 46 3.78 -14.23 24.64
N GLU A 47 3.29 -13.01 24.36
CA GLU A 47 1.95 -12.80 23.82
C GLU A 47 1.84 -13.33 22.39
N GLU A 48 0.82 -14.15 22.15
CA GLU A 48 0.50 -14.70 20.84
C GLU A 48 -0.29 -13.68 20.01
N ILE A 49 0.29 -13.25 18.89
CA ILE A 49 -0.32 -12.26 18.01
C ILE A 49 -0.51 -12.79 16.58
N PRO A 50 -1.53 -12.31 15.85
CA PRO A 50 -1.67 -12.60 14.43
C PRO A 50 -0.56 -11.88 13.65
N PHE A 51 0.20 -12.65 12.87
CA PHE A 51 1.26 -12.19 12.00
C PHE A 51 0.92 -12.54 10.55
N ILE A 52 0.94 -11.55 9.67
CA ILE A 52 0.73 -11.73 8.23
C ILE A 52 2.10 -11.66 7.56
N PRO A 53 2.72 -12.80 7.23
CA PRO A 53 3.97 -12.81 6.50
C PRO A 53 3.72 -12.53 5.01
N MET A 54 4.78 -12.18 4.29
CA MET A 54 4.67 -11.71 2.89
C MET A 54 4.09 -12.78 1.96
N GLU A 55 4.38 -14.06 2.20
CA GLU A 55 3.84 -15.17 1.40
C GLU A 55 2.32 -15.33 1.48
N LEU A 56 1.66 -14.75 2.50
CA LEU A 56 0.20 -14.78 2.62
C LEU A 56 -0.48 -13.55 2.00
N ILE A 57 0.28 -12.58 1.52
CA ILE A 57 -0.25 -11.44 0.76
C ILE A 57 -0.33 -11.88 -0.70
N SER A 58 -1.56 -11.96 -1.23
CA SER A 58 -1.77 -12.35 -2.62
C SER A 58 -1.22 -11.29 -3.58
N GLU A 59 -0.44 -11.73 -4.57
CA GLU A 59 0.04 -10.87 -5.65
C GLU A 59 -1.09 -10.44 -6.60
N ASP A 60 -2.09 -11.31 -6.79
CA ASP A 60 -3.08 -11.15 -7.85
C ASP A 60 -4.42 -10.60 -7.35
N THR A 61 -4.83 -10.95 -6.13
CA THR A 61 -6.23 -10.78 -5.68
C THR A 61 -6.44 -9.61 -4.72
N LYS A 62 -5.40 -8.81 -4.44
CA LYS A 62 -5.44 -7.71 -3.45
C LYS A 62 -6.03 -8.15 -2.10
N SER A 63 -5.85 -9.41 -1.72
CA SER A 63 -6.38 -10.01 -0.51
C SER A 63 -5.27 -10.63 0.34
N VAL A 64 -5.51 -10.67 1.65
CA VAL A 64 -4.70 -11.45 2.58
C VAL A 64 -5.32 -12.85 2.69
N ASN A 65 -4.52 -13.88 2.43
CA ASN A 65 -4.97 -15.28 2.40
C ASN A 65 -4.98 -15.95 3.77
N GLY A 66 -4.56 -15.24 4.82
CA GLY A 66 -4.61 -15.70 6.21
C GLY A 66 -3.60 -14.98 7.11
N TYR A 67 -3.42 -15.51 8.32
CA TYR A 67 -2.38 -15.09 9.25
C TYR A 67 -1.84 -16.32 9.99
N GLN A 68 -0.65 -16.19 10.56
CA GLN A 68 -0.04 -17.16 11.46
C GLN A 68 -0.12 -16.63 12.89
N ILE A 69 -0.25 -17.50 13.89
CA ILE A 69 -0.07 -17.11 15.28
C ILE A 69 1.40 -17.25 15.63
N LYS A 70 2.01 -16.17 16.15
CA LYS A 70 3.40 -16.15 16.61
C LYS A 70 3.51 -15.42 17.93
N LYS A 71 4.50 -15.78 18.74
CA LYS A 71 4.86 -14.95 19.90
C LYS A 71 5.44 -13.62 19.41
N TYR A 72 5.13 -12.53 20.10
CA TYR A 72 5.66 -11.22 19.74
C TYR A 72 7.20 -11.20 19.70
N SER A 73 7.86 -11.93 20.61
CA SER A 73 9.32 -12.08 20.64
C SER A 73 9.94 -12.77 19.41
N GLU A 74 9.16 -13.52 18.63
CA GLU A 74 9.61 -14.23 17.42
C GLU A 74 9.52 -13.38 16.14
N ILE A 75 9.03 -12.14 16.25
CA ILE A 75 8.82 -11.23 15.13
C ILE A 75 9.91 -10.15 15.18
N SER A 76 10.77 -10.12 14.17
CA SER A 76 11.76 -9.07 13.99
C SER A 76 11.26 -7.98 13.04
N SER A 77 11.66 -6.73 13.26
CA SER A 77 11.61 -5.75 12.18
C SER A 77 12.57 -6.18 11.08
N GLY A 78 12.08 -6.31 9.85
CA GLY A 78 12.92 -6.42 8.65
C GLY A 78 13.72 -5.16 8.40
#